data_AF-A0A8J3NNA2-F1
#
_entry.id   AF-A0A8J3NNA2-F1
#
_cell.length_a   1.000
_cell.length_b   1.000
_cell.length_c   1.000
_cell.angle_alpha   90.00
_cell.angle_beta   90.00
_cell.angle_gamma   90.00
#
_symmetry.space_group_name_H-M   'P 1'
#
loop_
_entity.id
_entity.type
_entity.pdbx_description
1 polymer ?
#
loop_
_entity_poly.entity_id
_entity_poly.type
_entity_poly.pdbx_seq_one_letter_code
_entity_poly.pdbx_strand_id
1 'polypeptide(L)'
;MVLEIAQIDVLPGQEDGFAAAYAQARPWLADTDGCLTTRMTRGIESPSRFVLLVEWESVQAHEENFRATDRFTQWRTILSPFFAKPPFVEHYADLPDAG
;
A
#
# COMPACT_ATOMS: atom_id res chain seq x y z
N MET A 1 1.01 10.42 13.63
CA MET A 1 1.14 9.48 12.50
C MET A 1 -0.09 8.61 12.45
N VAL A 2 -0.43 8.08 11.27
CA VAL A 2 -1.53 7.15 11.05
C VAL A 2 -1.02 5.96 10.25
N LEU A 3 -1.58 4.78 10.52
CA LEU A 3 -1.29 3.58 9.76
C LEU A 3 -2.34 3.42 8.66
N GLU A 4 -1.93 3.52 7.40
CA GLU A 4 -2.72 3.02 6.27
C GLU A 4 -2.57 1.50 6.21
N ILE A 5 -3.70 0.79 6.15
CA ILE A 5 -3.76 -0.64 5.82
C ILE A 5 -4.48 -0.77 4.49
N ALA A 6 -3.75 -1.22 3.47
CA ALA A 6 -4.29 -1.54 2.15
C ALA A 6 -4.31 -3.05 1.94
N GLN A 7 -5.51 -3.63 1.92
CA GLN A 7 -5.75 -5.02 1.57
C GLN A 7 -5.89 -5.13 0.05
N ILE A 8 -4.99 -5.89 -0.56
CA ILE A 8 -4.86 -6.05 -2.01
C ILE A 8 -5.10 -7.52 -2.34
N ASP A 9 -6.24 -7.81 -2.96
CA ASP A 9 -6.50 -9.13 -3.53
C ASP A 9 -5.99 -9.15 -4.99
N VAL A 10 -5.05 -10.06 -5.27
CA VAL A 10 -4.35 -10.23 -6.55
C VAL A 10 -4.98 -11.37 -7.35
N LEU A 11 -4.92 -11.28 -8.69
CA LEU A 11 -5.35 -12.35 -9.59
C LEU A 11 -4.55 -13.65 -9.32
N PRO A 12 -5.22 -14.81 -9.16
CA PRO A 12 -4.52 -16.07 -8.91
C PRO A 12 -3.49 -16.41 -9.99
N GLY A 13 -2.29 -16.81 -9.57
CA GLY A 13 -1.16 -17.12 -10.46
C GLY A 13 -0.32 -15.91 -10.88
N GLN A 14 -0.68 -14.70 -10.45
CA GLN A 14 0.05 -13.46 -10.74
C GLN A 14 0.81 -12.91 -9.51
N GLU A 15 0.88 -13.66 -8.41
CA GLU A 15 1.37 -13.18 -7.11
C GLU A 15 2.85 -12.77 -7.14
N ASP A 16 3.70 -13.58 -7.77
CA ASP A 16 5.14 -13.30 -7.85
C ASP A 16 5.40 -12.13 -8.81
N GLY A 17 4.60 -12.03 -9.87
CA GLY A 17 4.59 -10.86 -10.77
C GLY A 17 4.19 -9.59 -10.03
N PHE A 18 3.16 -9.66 -9.19
CA PHE A 18 2.74 -8.54 -8.34
C PHE A 18 3.85 -8.15 -7.34
N ALA A 19 4.50 -9.12 -6.69
CA ALA A 19 5.59 -8.84 -5.76
C ALA A 19 6.77 -8.13 -6.45
N ALA A 20 7.15 -8.58 -7.65
CA ALA A 20 8.18 -7.92 -8.46
C ALA A 20 7.75 -6.52 -8.95
N ALA A 21 6.48 -6.34 -9.31
CA ALA A 21 5.93 -5.05 -9.69
C ALA A 21 5.88 -4.07 -8.51
N TYR A 22 5.54 -4.54 -7.31
CA TYR A 22 5.57 -3.73 -6.10
C TYR A 22 6.99 -3.24 -5.78
N ALA A 23 8.01 -4.09 -5.93
CA ALA A 23 9.40 -3.68 -5.73
C ALA A 23 9.79 -2.49 -6.64
N GLN A 24 9.26 -2.45 -7.86
CA GLN A 24 9.47 -1.33 -8.82
C GLN A 24 8.60 -0.11 -8.49
N ALA A 25 7.37 -0.32 -8.02
CA ALA A 25 6.44 0.75 -7.68
C ALA A 25 6.76 1.43 -6.33
N ARG A 26 7.43 0.71 -5.41
CA ARG A 26 7.66 1.13 -4.03
C ARG A 26 8.27 2.54 -3.89
N PRO A 27 9.28 2.96 -4.68
CA PRO A 27 9.86 4.31 -4.54
C PRO A 27 8.84 5.44 -4.75
N TRP A 28 7.88 5.28 -5.66
CA TRP A 28 6.84 6.30 -5.89
C TRP A 28 6.02 6.59 -4.64
N LEU A 29 5.79 5.56 -3.81
CA LEU A 29 5.10 5.64 -2.53
C LEU A 29 6.05 6.04 -1.40
N ALA A 30 7.14 5.28 -1.20
CA ALA A 30 8.04 5.40 -0.07
C ALA A 30 8.81 6.74 -0.02
N ASP A 31 9.07 7.35 -1.19
CA ASP A 31 9.76 8.63 -1.29
C ASP A 31 8.78 9.81 -1.36
N THR A 32 7.52 9.60 -0.95
CA THR A 32 6.53 10.66 -0.85
C THR A 32 6.74 11.46 0.42
N ASP A 33 6.64 12.78 0.32
CA ASP A 33 6.70 13.66 1.50
C ASP A 33 5.58 13.31 2.50
N GLY A 34 5.97 13.10 3.76
CA GLY A 34 5.10 12.62 4.83
C GLY A 34 4.88 11.09 4.88
N CYS A 35 5.48 10.29 3.99
CA CYS A 35 5.56 8.84 4.15
C CYS A 35 6.70 8.49 5.11
N LEU A 36 6.41 7.77 6.19
CA LEU A 36 7.37 7.42 7.23
C LEU A 36 7.97 6.03 6.99
N THR A 37 7.12 5.03 6.78
CA THR A 37 7.55 3.64 6.51
C THR A 37 6.59 2.94 5.55
N THR A 38 7.10 1.91 4.86
CA THR A 38 6.30 1.03 4.00
C THR A 38 6.68 -0.42 4.23
N ARG A 39 5.68 -1.29 4.40
CA ARG A 39 5.86 -2.74 4.54
C ARG A 39 4.80 -3.50 3.76
N MET A 40 5.23 -4.31 2.80
CA MET A 40 4.36 -5.23 2.06
C MET A 40 4.44 -6.63 2.65
N THR A 41 3.29 -7.28 2.80
CA THR A 41 3.19 -8.65 3.30
C THR A 41 2.31 -9.49 2.38
N ARG A 42 2.59 -10.79 2.32
CA ARG A 42 1.80 -11.79 1.61
C ARG A 42 1.12 -12.70 2.64
N GLY A 43 -0.16 -13.01 2.43
CA GLY A 43 -0.90 -13.93 3.27
C GLY A 43 -0.33 -15.35 3.19
N ILE A 44 -0.29 -16.06 4.32
CA ILE A 44 0.16 -17.45 4.38
C ILE A 44 -1.01 -18.39 4.02
N GLU A 45 -2.18 -18.15 4.61
CA GLU A 45 -3.41 -18.91 4.38
C GLU A 45 -4.12 -18.50 3.10
N SER A 46 -3.82 -17.30 2.59
CA SER A 46 -4.37 -16.75 1.34
C SER A 46 -3.25 -16.12 0.52
N PRO A 47 -2.49 -16.91 -0.27
CA PRO A 47 -1.30 -16.43 -0.97
C PRO A 47 -1.55 -15.32 -1.99
N SER A 48 -2.77 -15.21 -2.51
CA SER A 48 -3.19 -14.15 -3.44
C SER A 48 -3.67 -12.88 -2.73
N ARG A 49 -3.60 -12.81 -1.40
CA ARG A 49 -3.90 -11.62 -0.61
C ARG A 49 -2.62 -11.01 -0.08
N PHE A 50 -2.46 -9.72 -0.33
CA PHE A 50 -1.36 -8.92 0.17
C PHE A 50 -1.90 -7.83 1.08
N VAL A 51 -1.12 -7.45 2.08
CA VAL A 51 -1.39 -6.30 2.94
C VAL A 51 -0.20 -5.36 2.87
N LEU A 52 -0.45 -4.15 2.39
CA LEU A 52 0.48 -3.04 2.42
C LEU A 52 0.16 -2.19 3.65
N LEU A 53 1.20 -1.94 4.44
CA LEU A 53 1.17 -1.08 5.61
C LEU A 53 2.02 0.14 5.33
N VAL A 54 1.44 1.32 5.49
CA VAL A 54 2.14 2.60 5.30
C VAL A 54 1.92 3.46 6.51
N GLU A 55 2.99 3.90 7.14
CA GLU A 55 2.90 4.94 8.17
C GLU A 55 3.01 6.30 7.49
N TRP A 56 2.01 7.15 7.71
CA TRP A 56 1.98 8.53 7.24
C TRP A 56 2.03 9.49 8.41
N GLU A 57 2.59 10.68 8.19
CA GLU A 57 2.51 11.76 9.18
C GLU A 57 1.04 12.09 9.53
N SER A 58 0.17 12.13 8.52
CA SER A 58 -1.28 12.34 8.64
C SER A 58 -2.03 11.74 7.44
N VAL A 59 -3.36 11.62 7.54
CA VAL A 59 -4.22 11.25 6.40
C VAL A 59 -4.08 12.26 5.26
N GLN A 60 -3.93 13.55 5.59
CA GLN A 60 -3.77 14.61 4.60
C GLN A 60 -2.48 14.44 3.78
N ALA A 61 -1.37 14.03 4.41
CA ALA A 61 -0.12 13.75 3.70
C ALA A 61 -0.31 12.62 2.65
N HIS A 62 -1.01 11.55 3.02
CA HIS A 62 -1.37 10.49 2.07
C HIS A 62 -2.26 11.02 0.92
N GLU A 63 -3.31 11.78 1.23
CA GLU A 63 -4.25 12.24 0.20
C GLU A 63 -3.63 13.29 -0.74
N GLU A 64 -2.95 14.30 -0.20
CA GLU A 64 -2.45 15.44 -0.98
C GLU A 64 -1.11 15.17 -1.64
N ASN A 65 -0.18 14.51 -0.94
CA ASN A 65 1.18 14.30 -1.46
C ASN A 65 1.31 13.01 -2.28
N PHE A 66 0.41 12.04 -2.08
CA PHE A 66 0.39 10.80 -2.85
C PHE A 66 -0.83 10.71 -3.77
N ARG A 67 -2.04 10.52 -3.22
CA ARG A 67 -3.27 10.18 -3.99
C ARG A 67 -3.61 11.21 -5.07
N ALA A 68 -3.46 12.49 -4.77
CA ALA A 68 -3.80 13.59 -5.67
C ALA A 68 -2.69 13.92 -6.70
N THR A 69 -1.60 13.14 -6.75
CA THR A 69 -0.42 13.45 -7.56
C THR A 69 -0.13 12.38 -8.62
N ASP A 70 0.78 12.71 -9.55
CA ASP A 70 1.27 11.76 -10.55
C ASP A 70 1.96 10.54 -9.93
N ARG A 71 2.45 10.63 -8.68
CA ARG A 71 3.04 9.48 -7.98
C ARG A 71 2.03 8.34 -7.85
N PHE A 72 0.79 8.65 -7.46
CA PHE A 72 -0.27 7.64 -7.37
C PHE A 72 -0.60 7.07 -8.75
N THR A 73 -0.64 7.90 -9.79
CA THR A 73 -0.86 7.44 -11.17
C THR A 73 0.22 6.47 -11.65
N GLN A 74 1.50 6.76 -11.39
CA GLN A 74 2.63 5.87 -11.74
C GLN A 74 2.55 4.56 -10.95
N TRP A 75 2.37 4.65 -9.64
CA TRP A 75 2.23 3.50 -8.76
C TRP A 75 1.05 2.61 -9.18
N ARG A 76 -0.11 3.21 -9.44
CA ARG A 76 -1.34 2.51 -9.83
C ARG A 76 -1.21 1.87 -11.19
N THR A 77 -0.57 2.53 -12.16
CA THR A 77 -0.34 1.97 -13.50
C THR A 77 0.45 0.66 -13.42
N ILE A 78 1.50 0.62 -12.59
CA ILE A 78 2.35 -0.58 -12.42
C ILE A 78 1.58 -1.74 -11.78
N LEU A 79 0.74 -1.46 -10.77
CA LEU A 79 0.13 -2.50 -9.95
C LEU A 79 -1.29 -2.89 -10.37
N SER A 80 -2.01 -2.00 -11.04
CA SER A 80 -3.40 -2.22 -11.47
C SER A 80 -3.66 -3.50 -12.27
N PRO A 81 -2.75 -3.96 -13.14
CA PRO A 81 -2.99 -5.18 -13.92
C PRO A 81 -3.10 -6.44 -13.06
N PHE A 82 -2.60 -6.40 -11.83
CA PHE A 82 -2.56 -7.54 -10.92
C PHE A 82 -3.80 -7.65 -10.03
N PHE A 83 -4.60 -6.59 -9.89
CA PHE A 83 -5.67 -6.56 -8.91
C PHE A 83 -6.89 -7.37 -9.37
N ALA A 84 -7.37 -8.27 -8.50
CA ALA A 84 -8.63 -8.99 -8.72
C ALA A 84 -9.85 -8.06 -8.51
N LYS A 85 -9.70 -7.03 -7.69
CA LYS A 85 -10.68 -5.97 -7.41
C LYS A 85 -9.96 -4.74 -6.85
N PRO A 86 -10.62 -3.55 -6.79
CA PRO A 86 -10.02 -2.40 -6.13
C PRO A 86 -9.55 -2.73 -4.69
N PRO A 87 -8.34 -2.30 -4.28
CA PRO A 87 -7.88 -2.49 -2.91
C PRO A 87 -8.82 -1.84 -1.89
N PHE A 88 -8.99 -2.50 -0.75
CA PHE A 88 -9.68 -1.92 0.40
C PHE A 88 -8.64 -1.20 1.27
N VAL A 89 -8.85 0.08 1.54
CA VAL A 89 -7.87 0.94 2.21
C VAL A 89 -8.54 1.73 3.33
N GLU A 90 -7.96 1.70 4.52
CA GLU A 90 -8.38 2.50 5.67
C GLU A 90 -7.15 3.03 6.43
N HIS A 91 -7.37 4.07 7.24
CA HIS A 91 -6.36 4.63 8.13
C HIS A 91 -6.74 4.38 9.60
N TYR A 92 -5.75 4.05 10.40
CA TYR A 92 -5.91 3.70 11.81
C TYR A 92 -4.98 4.55 12.67
N ALA A 93 -5.42 4.82 13.89
CA ALA A 93 -4.59 5.42 14.93
C ALA A 93 -4.20 4.32 15.93
N ASP A 94 -2.95 4.36 16.39
CA ASP A 94 -2.53 3.50 17.49
C ASP A 94 -3.31 3.85 18.75
N LEU A 95 -3.70 2.82 19.49
CA LEU A 95 -4.16 3.00 20.85
C LEU A 95 -2.93 3.08 21.76
N PRO A 96 -2.99 3.88 22.83
CA PRO A 96 -1.91 3.87 23.82
C PRO A 96 -1.76 2.46 24.40
N ASP A 97 -0.52 2.02 24.57
CA ASP A 97 -0.24 0.78 25.30
C ASP A 97 -0.84 0.89 26.71
N ALA A 98 -1.63 -0.12 27.10
CA ALA A 98 -1.94 -0.33 28.50
C ALA A 98 -0.66 -0.88 29.14
N GLY A 99 0.09 0.01 29.80
CA GLY A 99 1.33 -0.34 30.49
C GLY A 99 1.19 -1.49 31.50
#